data_AF-A0ABD1ZEL6-F1
#
_entry.id   AF-A0ABD1ZEL6-F1
#
_cell.length_a   1.000
_cell.length_b   1.000
_cell.length_c   1.000
_cell.angle_alpha   90.00
_cell.angle_beta   90.00
_cell.angle_gamma   90.00
#
_symmetry.space_group_name_H-M   'P 1'
#
loop_
_entity.id
_entity.type
_entity.pdbx_description
1 polymer ?
#
loop_
_entity_poly.entity_id
_entity_poly.type
_entity_poly.pdbx_seq_one_letter_code
_entity_poly.pdbx_strand_id
1 'polypeptide(L)'
;MCKLQAGGSRCLACVALGQKGDFLSLQEEANAPAAPYMTYDQLEARFTAVGLSEQDMVVLSGRVQCRPVLPRLYNYDGVLNVMDPFLDAQANQLKMRCPTDVRQGGFLPMDPTKTEEHF
;
A
#
# COMPACT_ATOMS: atom_id res chain seq x y z
N MET A 1 -19.87 8.06 -22.24
CA MET A 1 -18.47 8.52 -22.29
C MET A 1 -17.84 8.27 -20.93
N CYS A 2 -16.92 7.33 -20.83
CA CYS A 2 -16.18 7.08 -19.58
C CYS A 2 -15.11 8.17 -19.47
N LYS A 3 -15.20 9.04 -18.45
CA LYS A 3 -14.18 10.05 -18.21
C LYS A 3 -13.02 9.41 -17.43
N LEU A 4 -11.80 9.65 -17.91
CA LEU A 4 -10.57 9.38 -17.17
C LEU A 4 -10.52 10.33 -15.96
N GLN A 5 -10.25 9.78 -14.78
CA GLN A 5 -9.85 10.55 -13.62
C GLN A 5 -8.51 9.94 -13.18
N ALA A 6 -7.44 10.75 -13.26
CA ALA A 6 -6.02 10.37 -13.22
C ALA A 6 -5.50 9.69 -14.51
N GLY A 7 -4.45 10.27 -15.10
CA GLY A 7 -3.86 9.93 -16.41
C GLY A 7 -3.16 8.56 -16.51
N GLY A 8 -3.75 7.51 -15.94
CA GLY A 8 -3.30 6.13 -16.10
C GLY A 8 -3.55 5.61 -17.52
N SER A 9 -2.82 4.56 -17.88
CA SER A 9 -3.03 3.79 -19.11
C SER A 9 -4.51 3.57 -19.33
N ARG A 10 -5.01 3.93 -20.53
CA ARG A 10 -6.39 3.64 -20.95
C ARG A 10 -6.68 2.19 -20.59
N CYS A 11 -7.73 1.93 -19.81
CA CYS A 11 -8.20 0.56 -19.62
C CYS A 11 -8.44 -0.03 -21.02
N LEU A 12 -7.56 -0.91 -21.47
CA LEU A 12 -7.74 -1.68 -22.70
C LEU A 12 -8.93 -2.65 -22.55
N ALA A 13 -9.35 -2.91 -21.31
CA ALA A 13 -10.55 -3.67 -20.97
C ALA A 13 -11.68 -2.74 -20.55
N CYS A 14 -12.84 -2.88 -21.20
CA CYS A 14 -14.10 -2.39 -20.66
C CYS A 14 -14.29 -2.97 -19.24
N VAL A 15 -14.58 -2.11 -18.26
CA VAL A 15 -14.95 -2.56 -16.92
C VAL A 15 -16.25 -3.36 -17.06
N ALA A 16 -16.23 -4.62 -16.63
CA ALA A 16 -17.43 -5.45 -16.63
C ALA A 16 -18.47 -4.85 -15.68
N LEU A 17 -19.70 -4.68 -16.17
CA LEU A 17 -20.83 -4.16 -15.40
C LEU A 17 -21.75 -5.31 -14.97
N GLY A 18 -22.61 -5.05 -13.99
CA GLY A 18 -23.64 -6.01 -13.54
C GLY A 18 -23.33 -6.70 -12.20
N GLN A 19 -22.35 -6.22 -11.44
CA GLN A 19 -22.17 -6.63 -10.05
C GLN A 19 -23.46 -6.34 -9.26
N LYS A 20 -23.99 -7.36 -8.59
CA LYS A 20 -25.13 -7.21 -7.67
C LYS A 20 -24.60 -6.89 -6.29
N GLY A 21 -25.32 -6.05 -5.54
CA GLY A 21 -24.98 -5.77 -4.16
C GLY A 21 -25.23 -6.99 -3.27
N ASP A 22 -24.35 -7.19 -2.31
CA ASP A 22 -24.51 -8.19 -1.26
C ASP A 22 -25.50 -7.70 -0.18
N PHE A 23 -26.13 -8.64 0.52
CA PHE A 23 -27.08 -8.36 1.62
C PHE A 23 -26.48 -8.55 3.01
N LEU A 24 -25.24 -9.05 3.09
CA LEU A 24 -24.55 -9.41 4.32
C LEU A 24 -23.18 -8.76 4.37
N SER A 25 -22.71 -8.46 5.57
CA SER A 25 -21.36 -7.98 5.83
C SER A 25 -20.65 -8.98 6.73
N LEU A 26 -19.48 -9.47 6.29
CA LEU A 26 -18.70 -10.49 6.97
C LEU A 26 -17.42 -9.86 7.53
N GLN A 27 -17.39 -9.66 8.85
CA GLN A 27 -16.24 -9.02 9.51
C GLN A 27 -14.97 -9.87 9.39
N GLU A 28 -15.07 -11.20 9.45
CA GLU A 28 -13.92 -12.09 9.30
C GLU A 28 -13.25 -11.93 7.94
N GLU A 29 -14.04 -11.79 6.87
CA GLU A 29 -13.52 -11.52 5.53
C GLU A 29 -12.91 -10.13 5.41
N ALA A 30 -13.50 -9.12 6.07
CA ALA A 30 -12.95 -7.76 6.10
C ALA A 30 -11.61 -7.65 6.86
N ASN A 31 -11.34 -8.58 7.78
CA ASN A 31 -10.09 -8.67 8.53
C ASN A 31 -9.03 -9.55 7.85
N ALA A 32 -9.41 -10.29 6.80
CA ALA A 32 -8.52 -11.17 6.05
C ALA A 32 -7.57 -10.50 5.01
N PRO A 33 -7.76 -9.25 4.54
CA PRO A 33 -6.87 -8.66 3.53
C PRO A 33 -5.42 -8.54 3.97
N ALA A 34 -4.54 -8.43 2.99
CA ALA A 34 -3.11 -8.19 3.18
C ALA A 34 -2.86 -6.91 4.01
N ALA A 35 -1.89 -6.98 4.92
CA ALA A 35 -1.52 -5.87 5.79
C ALA A 35 -0.02 -5.51 5.65
N PRO A 36 0.36 -4.24 5.79
CA PRO A 36 1.70 -3.74 5.45
C PRO A 36 2.83 -4.21 6.40
N TYR A 37 2.50 -4.91 7.48
CA TYR A 37 3.45 -5.51 8.43
C TYR A 37 3.62 -7.02 8.23
N MET A 38 2.89 -7.62 7.29
CA MET A 38 3.02 -9.04 6.96
C MET A 38 4.34 -9.31 6.24
N THR A 39 4.84 -10.53 6.41
CA THR A 39 5.96 -11.05 5.62
C THR A 39 5.53 -11.28 4.16
N TYR A 40 6.51 -11.40 3.26
CA TYR A 40 6.24 -11.63 1.84
C TYR A 40 5.38 -12.90 1.62
N ASP A 41 5.73 -14.03 2.23
CA ASP A 41 4.96 -15.29 2.10
C ASP A 41 3.51 -15.14 2.59
N GLN A 42 3.31 -14.35 3.65
CA GLN A 42 1.96 -14.06 4.16
C GLN A 42 1.17 -13.17 3.19
N LEU A 43 1.80 -12.18 2.57
CA LEU A 43 1.18 -11.34 1.55
C LEU A 43 0.77 -12.18 0.34
N GLU A 44 1.67 -13.01 -0.17
CA GLU A 44 1.41 -13.92 -1.28
C GLU A 44 0.23 -14.88 -0.97
N ALA A 45 0.22 -15.47 0.24
CA ALA A 45 -0.87 -16.34 0.67
C ALA A 45 -2.24 -15.62 0.72
N ARG A 46 -2.27 -14.32 1.07
CA ARG A 46 -3.52 -13.54 1.09
C ARG A 46 -4.02 -13.20 -0.31
N PHE A 47 -3.12 -12.90 -1.25
CA PHE A 47 -3.49 -12.61 -2.63
C PHE A 47 -3.96 -13.88 -3.36
N THR A 48 -3.25 -14.99 -3.17
CA THR A 48 -3.63 -16.29 -3.76
C THR A 48 -4.98 -16.79 -3.22
N ALA A 49 -5.31 -16.51 -1.95
CA ALA A 49 -6.61 -16.85 -1.37
C ALA A 49 -7.82 -16.19 -2.06
N VAL A 50 -7.62 -15.04 -2.72
CA VAL A 50 -8.65 -14.34 -3.52
C VAL A 50 -8.46 -14.52 -5.02
N GLY A 51 -7.58 -15.45 -5.44
CA GLY A 51 -7.33 -15.76 -6.85
C GLY A 51 -6.45 -14.77 -7.59
N LEU A 52 -5.68 -13.93 -6.88
CA LEU A 52 -4.71 -13.00 -7.45
C LEU A 52 -3.30 -13.59 -7.42
N SER A 53 -2.53 -13.30 -8.47
CA SER A 53 -1.15 -13.75 -8.61
C SER A 53 -0.15 -12.85 -7.88
N GLU A 54 1.10 -13.31 -7.76
CA GLU A 54 2.22 -12.49 -7.29
C GLU A 54 2.41 -11.24 -8.17
N GLN A 55 2.22 -11.36 -9.48
CA GLN A 55 2.29 -10.21 -10.39
C GLN A 55 1.20 -9.18 -10.06
N ASP A 56 -0.01 -9.63 -9.75
CA ASP A 56 -1.10 -8.75 -9.34
C ASP A 56 -0.79 -8.05 -8.02
N MET A 57 -0.13 -8.71 -7.07
CA MET A 57 0.32 -8.10 -5.82
C MET A 57 1.25 -6.91 -6.06
N VAL A 58 2.22 -7.06 -6.96
CA VAL A 58 3.16 -5.98 -7.29
C VAL A 58 2.46 -4.84 -8.03
N VAL A 59 1.58 -5.16 -8.99
CA VAL A 59 0.88 -4.16 -9.82
C VAL A 59 -0.17 -3.37 -9.04
N LEU A 60 -0.87 -3.99 -8.09
CA LEU A 60 -1.93 -3.36 -7.30
C LEU A 60 -1.40 -2.61 -6.07
N SER A 61 -0.12 -2.72 -5.76
CA SER A 61 0.52 -1.98 -4.66
C SER A 61 0.63 -0.50 -5.00
N GLY A 62 -0.05 0.35 -4.22
CA GLY A 62 -0.11 1.80 -4.39
C GLY A 62 0.31 2.57 -3.15
N ARG A 63 -0.15 3.81 -2.98
CA ARG A 63 0.24 4.70 -1.86
C ARG A 63 0.00 4.09 -0.47
N VAL A 64 0.86 4.44 0.48
CA VAL A 64 0.77 3.96 1.87
C VAL A 64 0.71 5.11 2.86
N GLN A 65 0.00 4.93 3.97
CA GLN A 65 0.04 5.88 5.09
C GLN A 65 1.33 5.72 5.90
N CYS A 66 1.78 6.78 6.56
CA CYS A 66 3.00 6.74 7.37
C CYS A 66 2.93 5.75 8.54
N ARG A 67 1.76 5.59 9.18
CA ARG A 67 1.59 4.75 10.40
C ARG A 67 2.23 3.35 10.31
N PRO A 68 1.92 2.52 9.30
CA PRO A 68 2.53 1.21 9.18
C PRO A 68 4.03 1.22 8.84
N VAL A 69 4.57 2.35 8.37
CA VAL A 69 6.00 2.48 7.99
C VAL A 69 6.87 2.91 9.18
N LEU A 70 6.30 3.57 10.20
CA LEU A 70 7.03 4.07 11.37
C LEU A 70 7.90 3.03 12.09
N PRO A 71 7.46 1.77 12.31
CA PRO A 71 8.31 0.77 12.95
C PRO A 71 9.59 0.53 12.14
N ARG A 72 9.52 0.52 10.81
CA ARG A 72 10.71 0.35 9.95
C ARG A 72 11.64 1.57 9.95
N LEU A 73 11.12 2.77 10.28
CA LEU A 73 11.92 4.01 10.32
C LEU A 73 12.55 4.30 11.69
N TYR A 74 11.91 3.87 12.78
CA TYR A 74 12.25 4.29 14.14
C TYR A 74 12.32 3.18 15.19
N ASN A 75 11.80 1.97 14.91
CA ASN A 75 11.77 0.87 15.86
C ASN A 75 11.93 -0.49 15.15
N TYR A 76 12.97 -0.61 14.32
CA TYR A 76 13.19 -1.81 13.52
C TYR A 76 13.56 -2.98 14.43
N ASP A 77 12.88 -4.12 14.22
CA ASP A 77 13.04 -5.34 15.02
C ASP A 77 12.91 -5.13 16.54
N GLY A 78 12.10 -4.13 16.95
CA GLY A 78 11.89 -3.79 18.36
C GLY A 78 13.03 -2.99 19.01
N VAL A 79 14.02 -2.56 18.23
CA VAL A 79 15.13 -1.73 18.72
C VAL A 79 14.86 -0.25 18.43
N LEU A 80 14.72 0.53 19.50
CA LEU A 80 14.43 1.96 19.43
C LEU A 80 15.54 2.72 18.69
N ASN A 81 15.14 3.66 17.84
CA ASN A 81 16.00 4.50 17.00
C ASN A 81 16.85 3.73 15.98
N VAL A 82 16.59 2.44 15.79
CA VAL A 82 17.17 1.65 14.70
C VAL A 82 16.21 1.67 13.51
N MET A 83 16.79 1.93 12.35
CA MET A 83 16.10 1.94 11.08
C MET A 83 16.38 0.63 10.34
N ASP A 84 15.42 0.20 9.53
CA ASP A 84 15.58 -0.93 8.65
C ASP A 84 16.81 -0.74 7.72
N PRO A 85 17.77 -1.68 7.73
CA PRO A 85 19.00 -1.56 6.94
C PRO A 85 18.76 -1.54 5.43
N PHE A 86 17.59 -1.97 4.95
CA PHE A 86 17.24 -1.95 3.53
C PHE A 86 16.64 -0.60 3.06
N LEU A 87 16.46 0.39 3.95
CA LEU A 87 15.90 1.71 3.63
C LEU A 87 16.96 2.83 3.38
N ASP A 88 18.25 2.48 3.37
CA ASP A 88 19.38 3.40 3.55
C ASP A 88 19.44 4.60 2.56
N ALA A 89 19.13 4.38 1.27
CA ALA A 89 19.29 5.44 0.25
C ALA A 89 18.29 6.61 0.36
N GLN A 90 17.15 6.43 1.04
CA GLN A 90 16.09 7.46 1.13
C GLN A 90 15.61 7.72 2.56
N ALA A 91 16.28 7.13 3.54
CA ALA A 91 16.00 7.19 4.96
C ALA A 91 15.62 8.59 5.48
N ASN A 92 16.45 9.59 5.16
CA ASN A 92 16.24 10.96 5.61
C ASN A 92 14.99 11.58 4.96
N GLN A 93 14.73 11.28 3.69
CA GLN A 93 13.54 11.75 2.98
C GLN A 93 12.26 11.11 3.53
N LEU A 94 12.31 9.82 3.84
CA LEU A 94 11.22 9.07 4.48
C LEU A 94 10.91 9.64 5.87
N LYS A 95 11.92 9.94 6.68
CA LYS A 95 11.77 10.56 8.01
C LYS A 95 11.21 11.98 7.94
N MET A 96 11.57 12.77 6.91
CA MET A 96 10.97 14.09 6.70
C MET A 96 9.48 14.00 6.34
N ARG A 97 9.08 13.00 5.55
CA ARG A 97 7.68 12.80 5.15
C ARG A 97 6.83 12.16 6.24
N CYS A 98 7.44 11.30 7.07
CA CYS A 98 6.78 10.55 8.14
C CYS A 98 7.49 10.78 9.49
N PRO A 99 7.37 11.97 10.11
CA PRO A 99 7.95 12.25 11.42
C PRO A 99 7.30 11.43 12.54
N THR A 100 7.94 11.31 13.71
CA THR A 100 7.43 10.52 14.86
C THR A 100 6.16 11.08 15.51
N ASP A 101 5.91 12.38 15.39
CA ASP A 101 4.69 13.04 15.92
C ASP A 101 3.52 12.87 14.93
N VAL A 102 3.05 11.62 14.79
CA VAL A 102 1.99 11.26 13.83
C VAL A 102 0.62 11.55 14.44
N ARG A 103 0.32 12.83 14.64
CA ARG A 103 -1.08 13.25 14.80
C ARG A 103 -1.83 13.32 13.47
N GLN A 104 -1.18 13.33 12.29
CA GLN A 104 -1.90 13.57 11.03
C GLN A 104 -1.30 12.84 9.81
N GLY A 105 -2.07 11.91 9.23
CA GLY A 105 -2.41 11.89 7.79
C GLY A 105 -1.33 11.86 6.70
N GLY A 106 -0.04 11.69 7.01
CA GLY A 106 1.01 11.64 5.99
C GLY A 106 0.87 10.41 5.07
N PHE A 107 0.98 10.63 3.77
CA PHE A 107 1.05 9.57 2.76
C PHE A 107 2.44 9.53 2.14
N LEU A 108 2.91 8.32 1.88
CA LEU A 108 4.13 8.05 1.16
C LEU A 108 3.77 7.40 -0.20
N PRO A 109 4.27 7.93 -1.33
CA PRO A 109 4.20 7.21 -2.59
C PRO A 109 5.12 5.98 -2.51
N MET A 110 4.64 4.82 -2.98
CA MET A 110 5.49 3.62 -3.05
C MET A 110 6.55 3.69 -4.14
N ASP A 111 6.34 4.53 -5.16
CA ASP A 111 7.34 4.87 -6.17
C ASP A 111 7.86 6.29 -5.92
N PRO A 112 9.07 6.45 -5.34
CA PRO A 112 9.66 7.76 -5.06
C PRO A 112 10.25 8.43 -6.32
N THR A 113 10.40 7.71 -7.43
CA THR A 113 10.92 8.24 -8.70
C THR A 113 9.84 8.98 -9.50
N LYS A 114 8.58 8.65 -9.22
CA LYS A 114 7.41 9.38 -9.71
C LYS A 114 7.05 10.44 -8.68
N THR A 115 7.72 11.58 -8.77
CA THR A 115 7.23 12.78 -8.09
C THR A 115 5.85 13.08 -8.69
N GLU A 116 4.86 13.20 -7.83
CA GLU A 116 3.49 13.59 -8.20
C GLU A 116 3.50 14.94 -8.92
N GLU A 117 3.68 14.94 -10.23
CA GLU A 117 3.32 16.08 -11.06
C GLU A 117 1.78 16.15 -11.06
N HIS A 118 1.26 17.07 -10.24
CA HIS A 118 -0.11 17.58 -10.23
C HIS A 118 -1.25 16.54 -10.24
N PHE A 119 -1.86 16.37 -9.05
CA PHE A 119 -3.30 16.09 -8.97
C PHE A 119 -4.08 17.40 -9.06
#